data_AF-G5GMH2-F1
#
_entry.id   AF-G5GMH2-F1
#
_cell.length_a   1.000
_cell.length_b   1.000
_cell.length_c   1.000
_cell.angle_alpha   90.00
_cell.angle_beta   90.00
_cell.angle_gamma   90.00
#
_symmetry.space_group_name_H-M   'P 1'
#
loop_
_entity.id
_entity.type
_entity.pdbx_description
1 polymer ?
#
loop_
_entity_poly.entity_id
_entity_poly.type
_entity_poly.pdbx_seq_one_letter_code
_entity_poly.pdbx_strand_id
1 'polypeptide(L)'
;MSGKKAVTGAAIALAAIICAGAASDHAQGDVRDAVLVEEVYIVKNGDTLWGIAEEYIKKNTGSRRYILEYKEGIYENNPWLVDRKGLIRPGDELRITYWVKEGT
;
A
#
# COMPACT_ATOMS: atom_id res chain seq x y z
N MET A 1 -23.62 20.97 26.46
CA MET A 1 -22.79 19.77 26.21
C MET A 1 -22.39 19.79 24.74
N SER A 2 -21.22 20.34 24.41
CA SER A 2 -20.73 20.38 23.02
C SER A 2 -20.17 19.01 22.63
N GLY A 3 -20.92 18.30 21.78
CA GLY A 3 -20.51 17.04 21.20
C GLY A 3 -19.24 17.22 20.37
N LYS A 4 -18.12 16.72 20.89
CA LYS A 4 -16.89 16.54 20.14
C LYS A 4 -17.19 15.57 19.01
N LYS A 5 -17.28 16.07 17.78
CA LYS A 5 -17.18 15.21 16.60
C LYS A 5 -15.75 14.70 16.59
N ALA A 6 -15.53 13.54 17.21
CA ALA A 6 -14.32 12.78 17.01
C ALA A 6 -14.24 12.51 15.50
N VAL A 7 -13.20 13.04 14.87
CA VAL A 7 -12.80 12.63 13.53
C VAL A 7 -12.29 11.20 13.67
N THR A 8 -13.21 10.25 13.66
CA THR A 8 -12.92 8.83 13.75
C THR A 8 -12.35 8.39 12.41
N GLY A 9 -11.05 8.04 12.38
CA GLY A 9 -10.52 7.18 11.32
C GLY A 9 -9.50 7.79 10.36
N ALA A 10 -8.66 8.72 10.80
CA ALA A 10 -7.39 9.00 10.10
C ALA A 10 -6.22 8.64 11.02
N ALA A 11 -6.03 7.34 11.28
CA ALA A 11 -4.73 6.87 11.72
C ALA A 11 -3.81 7.00 10.50
N ILE A 12 -2.96 8.03 10.51
CA ILE A 12 -1.95 8.26 9.49
C ILE A 12 -0.96 7.09 9.59
N ALA A 13 -0.96 6.26 8.56
CA ALA A 13 0.05 5.24 8.34
C ALA A 13 1.44 5.89 8.32
N LEU A 14 2.41 5.27 8.99
CA LEU A 14 3.79 5.70 8.90
C LEU A 14 4.29 5.33 7.48
N ALA A 15 4.69 6.33 6.70
CA ALA A 15 5.25 6.13 5.37
C ALA A 15 6.75 6.41 5.40
N ALA A 16 7.54 5.46 4.90
CA ALA A 16 8.96 5.63 4.62
C ALA A 16 9.15 5.79 3.10
N ILE A 17 9.87 6.83 2.70
CA ILE A 17 10.24 7.04 1.29
C ILE A 17 11.58 6.34 1.07
N ILE A 18 11.59 5.34 0.19
CA ILE A 18 12.80 4.61 -0.19
C ILE A 18 13.23 5.12 -1.56
N CYS A 19 14.37 5.80 -1.63
CA CYS A 19 14.98 6.24 -2.89
C CYS A 19 15.64 5.05 -3.61
N ALA A 20 14.87 4.02 -3.99
CA ALA A 20 15.37 2.84 -4.68
C ALA A 20 15.21 2.98 -6.19
N GLY A 21 16.03 3.82 -6.84
CA GLY A 21 15.96 4.03 -8.29
C GLY A 21 16.36 2.83 -9.18
N ALA A 22 16.40 1.58 -8.70
CA ALA A 22 16.96 0.47 -9.49
C ALA A 22 16.49 -0.97 -9.13
N ALA A 23 15.54 -1.19 -8.22
CA ALA A 23 15.33 -2.53 -7.65
C ALA A 23 13.88 -3.07 -7.73
N SER A 24 13.24 -2.94 -8.89
CA SER A 24 12.07 -3.79 -9.17
C SER A 24 12.08 -4.19 -10.63
N ASP A 25 12.30 -5.48 -10.92
CA ASP A 25 12.22 -6.09 -12.25
C ASP A 25 10.83 -5.94 -12.91
N HIS A 26 9.83 -5.41 -12.17
CA HIS A 26 8.51 -5.00 -12.67
C HIS A 26 8.51 -3.60 -13.34
N ALA A 27 9.60 -2.84 -13.23
CA ALA A 27 9.78 -1.56 -13.88
C ALA A 27 10.25 -1.76 -15.34
N GLN A 28 9.43 -2.41 -16.17
CA GLN A 28 9.62 -2.35 -17.61
C GLN A 28 9.37 -0.90 -18.07
N GLY A 29 10.44 -0.12 -18.23
CA GLY A 29 10.49 1.12 -19.02
C GLY A 29 9.91 2.41 -18.41
N ASP A 30 8.93 2.32 -17.49
CA ASP A 30 8.08 3.49 -17.15
C ASP A 30 8.41 4.19 -15.81
N VAL A 31 9.33 3.66 -15.00
CA VAL A 31 9.71 4.27 -13.71
C VAL A 31 10.87 5.24 -13.92
N ARG A 32 10.59 6.41 -14.52
CA ARG A 32 11.52 7.55 -14.56
C ARG A 32 10.95 8.66 -13.68
N ASP A 33 11.80 9.27 -12.85
CA ASP A 33 11.42 10.35 -11.94
C ASP A 33 10.32 9.93 -10.95
N ALA A 34 10.51 8.79 -10.28
CA ALA A 34 9.58 8.28 -9.27
C ALA A 34 10.31 7.67 -8.07
N VAL A 35 9.71 7.81 -6.89
CA VAL A 35 10.20 7.25 -5.63
C VAL A 35 9.34 6.08 -5.18
N LEU A 36 9.96 5.06 -4.59
CA LEU A 36 9.24 3.96 -3.96
C LEU A 36 8.79 4.41 -2.57
N VAL A 37 7.50 4.33 -2.31
CA VAL A 37 6.93 4.57 -0.98
C VAL A 37 6.62 3.22 -0.35
N GLU A 38 7.06 3.03 0.88
CA GLU A 38 6.61 1.94 1.76
C GLU A 38 5.71 2.54 2.84
N GLU A 39 4.49 2.01 2.98
CA GLU A 39 3.49 2.48 3.92
C GLU A 39 2.95 1.30 4.75
N VAL A 40 2.79 1.50 6.06
CA VAL A 40 2.14 0.52 6.94
C VAL A 40 0.65 0.81 7.05
N TYR A 41 -0.17 0.00 6.41
CA TYR A 41 -1.62 0.07 6.52
C TYR A 41 -2.14 -0.75 7.70
N ILE A 42 -2.94 -0.14 8.57
CA ILE A 42 -3.63 -0.85 9.65
C ILE A 42 -5.00 -1.29 9.15
N VAL A 43 -5.21 -2.60 9.07
CA VAL A 43 -6.46 -3.21 8.59
C VAL A 43 -7.64 -2.76 9.47
N LYS A 44 -8.75 -2.40 8.82
CA LYS A 44 -10.00 -1.96 9.44
C LYS A 44 -11.09 -3.01 9.28
N ASN A 45 -12.19 -2.81 10.01
CA ASN A 45 -13.36 -3.68 9.87
C ASN A 45 -14.01 -3.50 8.49
N GLY A 46 -14.25 -4.61 7.79
CA GLY A 46 -14.83 -4.61 6.44
C GLY A 46 -13.81 -4.55 5.32
N ASP A 47 -12.53 -4.37 5.61
CA ASP A 47 -11.49 -4.39 4.59
C ASP A 47 -11.32 -5.78 3.98
N THR A 48 -10.90 -5.79 2.71
CA THR A 48 -10.44 -6.98 2.01
C THR A 48 -9.09 -6.67 1.38
N LEU A 49 -8.25 -7.69 1.18
CA LEU A 49 -6.98 -7.51 0.46
C LEU A 49 -7.20 -6.89 -0.93
N TRP A 50 -8.30 -7.24 -1.60
CA TRP A 50 -8.67 -6.66 -2.88
C TRP A 50 -9.01 -5.17 -2.78
N GLY A 51 -9.90 -4.79 -1.85
CA GLY A 51 -10.27 -3.39 -1.66
C GLY A 51 -9.09 -2.52 -1.25
N ILE A 52 -8.21 -3.05 -0.40
CA ILE A 52 -6.95 -2.36 -0.06
C ILE A 52 -6.08 -2.20 -1.31
N ALA A 53 -5.91 -3.25 -2.13
CA ALA A 53 -5.15 -3.16 -3.38
C ALA A 53 -5.76 -2.11 -4.35
N GLU A 54 -7.09 -2.02 -4.45
CA GLU A 54 -7.80 -1.00 -5.24
C GLU A 54 -7.57 0.43 -4.72
N GLU A 55 -7.34 0.62 -3.42
CA GLU A 55 -6.98 1.93 -2.88
C GLU A 55 -5.52 2.28 -3.17
N TYR A 56 -4.60 1.32 -3.04
CA TYR A 56 -3.16 1.60 -3.23
C TYR A 56 -2.73 1.67 -4.69
N ILE A 57 -3.42 0.99 -5.61
CA ILE A 57 -3.18 1.18 -7.05
C ILE A 57 -3.47 2.62 -7.49
N LYS A 58 -4.44 3.30 -6.86
CA LYS A 58 -4.74 4.72 -7.15
C LYS A 58 -3.61 5.66 -6.69
N LYS A 59 -2.84 5.27 -5.66
CA LYS A 59 -1.67 6.02 -5.19
C LYS A 59 -0.44 5.81 -6.08
N ASN A 60 -0.45 4.81 -6.96
CA ASN A 60 0.67 4.45 -7.82
C ASN A 60 0.74 5.35 -9.07
N THR A 61 1.41 6.49 -8.96
CA THR A 61 1.55 7.44 -10.08
C THR A 61 2.84 7.25 -10.87
N GLY A 62 3.81 6.50 -10.33
CA GLY A 62 5.15 6.34 -10.90
C GLY A 62 5.32 5.12 -11.81
N SER A 63 4.31 4.26 -11.94
CA SER A 63 4.36 3.09 -12.83
C SER A 63 2.98 2.63 -13.28
N ARG A 64 2.92 1.76 -14.29
CA ARG A 64 1.72 0.99 -14.61
C ARG A 64 1.85 -0.39 -13.97
N ARG A 65 0.95 -0.71 -13.05
CA ARG A 65 0.91 -2.00 -12.36
C ARG A 65 -0.52 -2.53 -12.35
N TYR A 66 -0.73 -3.77 -12.75
CA TYR A 66 -2.07 -4.37 -12.74
C TYR A 66 -2.53 -4.69 -11.32
N ILE A 67 -3.85 -4.72 -11.09
CA ILE A 67 -4.42 -4.98 -9.75
C ILE A 67 -3.97 -6.33 -9.16
N LEU A 68 -3.76 -7.35 -10.00
CA LEU A 68 -3.25 -8.65 -9.56
C LEU A 68 -1.80 -8.56 -9.09
N GLU A 69 -0.95 -7.81 -9.78
CA GLU A 69 0.42 -7.56 -9.35
C GLU A 69 0.45 -6.78 -8.03
N TYR A 70 -0.48 -5.85 -7.84
CA TYR A 70 -0.64 -5.12 -6.58
C TYR A 70 -1.01 -6.04 -5.43
N LYS A 71 -2.00 -6.93 -5.65
CA LYS A 71 -2.38 -7.94 -4.67
C LYS A 71 -1.20 -8.84 -4.34
N GLU A 72 -0.48 -9.36 -5.32
CA GLU A 72 0.70 -10.22 -5.06
C GLU A 72 1.81 -9.45 -4.33
N GLY A 73 2.04 -8.17 -4.64
CA GLY A 73 2.96 -7.33 -3.88
C GLY A 73 2.61 -7.20 -2.39
N ILE A 74 1.32 -7.20 -2.04
CA ILE A 74 0.89 -7.24 -0.64
C ILE A 74 1.29 -8.56 0.01
N TYR A 75 1.21 -9.70 -0.70
CA TYR A 75 1.71 -10.99 -0.19
C TYR A 75 3.24 -11.03 -0.06
N GLU A 76 3.97 -10.50 -1.03
CA GLU A 76 5.44 -10.44 -1.02
C GLU A 76 5.96 -9.62 0.18
N ASN A 77 5.34 -8.47 0.44
CA ASN A 77 5.70 -7.60 1.56
C ASN A 77 5.25 -8.15 2.93
N ASN A 78 4.29 -9.09 2.94
CA ASN A 78 3.67 -9.62 4.15
C ASN A 78 3.58 -11.16 4.06
N PRO A 79 4.71 -11.89 4.14
CA PRO A 79 4.74 -13.34 3.89
C PRO A 79 3.84 -14.15 4.85
N TRP A 80 3.52 -13.59 6.04
CA TRP A 80 2.57 -14.18 6.99
C TRP A 80 1.16 -14.35 6.42
N LEU A 81 0.80 -13.63 5.36
CA LEU A 81 -0.46 -13.81 4.65
C LEU A 81 -0.57 -15.19 4.01
N VAL A 82 0.55 -15.81 3.62
CA VAL A 82 0.55 -17.16 3.04
C VAL A 82 0.04 -18.17 4.06
N ASP A 83 0.60 -18.15 5.28
CA ASP A 83 0.20 -19.05 6.37
C ASP A 83 -1.26 -18.83 6.78
N ARG A 84 -1.73 -17.58 6.71
CA ARG A 84 -3.13 -17.21 6.98
C ARG A 84 -4.05 -17.37 5.77
N LYS A 85 -3.57 -17.87 4.64
CA LYS A 85 -4.34 -18.02 3.38
C LYS A 85 -5.04 -16.72 2.95
N GLY A 86 -4.37 -15.58 3.14
CA GLY A 86 -4.91 -14.25 2.85
C GLY A 86 -5.91 -13.71 3.87
N LEU A 87 -6.13 -14.39 4.99
CA LEU A 87 -7.03 -13.89 6.03
C LEU A 87 -6.38 -12.71 6.77
N ILE A 88 -6.98 -11.54 6.62
CA ILE A 88 -6.67 -10.33 7.37
C ILE A 88 -7.72 -10.09 8.46
N ARG A 89 -7.31 -9.41 9.54
CA ARG A 89 -8.16 -9.03 10.67
C ARG A 89 -7.95 -7.56 11.01
N PRO A 90 -8.97 -6.86 11.54
CA PRO A 90 -8.78 -5.51 12.03
C PRO A 90 -7.61 -5.42 13.01
N GLY A 91 -6.72 -4.45 12.80
CA GLY A 91 -5.49 -4.27 13.57
C GLY A 91 -4.26 -4.99 13.02
N ASP A 92 -4.40 -5.88 12.03
CA ASP A 92 -3.23 -6.41 11.32
C ASP A 92 -2.50 -5.27 10.59
N GLU A 93 -1.17 -5.32 10.57
CA GLU A 93 -0.33 -4.37 9.84
C GLU A 93 0.07 -4.96 8.48
N LEU A 94 -0.27 -4.25 7.41
CA LEU A 94 0.15 -4.58 6.05
C LEU A 94 1.20 -3.59 5.58
N ARG A 95 2.39 -4.09 5.22
CA ARG A 95 3.39 -3.32 4.49
C ARG A 95 3.01 -3.27 3.03
N ILE A 96 2.85 -2.07 2.48
CA ILE A 96 2.43 -1.87 1.09
C ILE A 96 3.42 -0.94 0.42
N THR A 97 3.80 -1.28 -0.81
CA THR A 97 4.72 -0.49 -1.62
C THR A 97 4.07 0.01 -2.89
N TYR A 98 4.34 1.27 -3.24
CA TYR A 98 3.83 1.91 -4.46
C TYR A 98 4.80 2.99 -4.96
N TRP A 99 4.78 3.25 -6.26
CA TRP A 99 5.63 4.27 -6.90
C TRP A 99 4.89 5.60 -7.00
N VAL A 100 5.53 6.68 -6.56
CA VAL A 100 5.02 8.04 -6.69
C VAL A 100 5.94 8.85 -7.58
N LYS A 101 5.39 9.50 -8.60
CA LYS A 101 6.15 10.40 -9.46
C LYS A 101 6.68 11.60 -8.67
N GLU A 102 7.94 11.96 -8.86
CA GLU A 102 8.55 13.14 -8.27
C GLU A 102 7.90 14.41 -8.83
N GLY A 103 7.59 15.38 -7.96
CA GLY A 103 7.00 16.68 -8.33
C GLY A 103 5.46 16.72 -8.41
N THR A 104 4.77 15.72 -7.86
CA THR A 104 3.30 15.75 -7.63
C THR A 104 2.97 16.26 -6.23
#